data_AF-A0AAP0BYN2-F1
#
_entry.id   AF-A0AAP0BYN2-F1
#
_cell.length_a   1.000
_cell.length_b   1.000
_cell.length_c   1.000
_cell.angle_alpha   90.00
_cell.angle_beta   90.00
_cell.angle_gamma   90.00
#
_symmetry.space_group_name_H-M   'P 1'
#
loop_
_entity.id
_entity.type
_entity.pdbx_description
1 polymer ?
#
loop_
_entity_poly.entity_id
_entity_poly.type
_entity_poly.pdbx_seq_one_letter_code
_entity_poly.pdbx_strand_id
1 'polypeptide(L)'
;MLYGSLCWAVNCVHEQKIGVVEMRMLRWMCGHTGLDKIRNESVRDKIGVAPIAKKMREALLRWFGHVQRRPLEAPVRRCESLVTRHVKRGRGRPIKTWNETVRKDMMYSGISEIMTKDMAQWRQRVHRDLDLARSRSRSRSRSRSLSITNLFFSIMQFQSF
;
A
#
# COMPACT_ATOMS: atom_id res chain seq x y z
N MET A 1 1.03 -7.43 -9.99
CA MET A 1 -0.37 -7.02 -9.71
C MET A 1 -0.58 -5.50 -9.68
N LEU A 2 0.22 -4.70 -8.97
CA LEU A 2 -0.05 -3.25 -8.79
C LEU A 2 0.47 -2.30 -9.89
N TYR A 3 1.12 -2.81 -10.93
CA TYR A 3 1.73 -1.94 -11.94
C TYR A 3 0.70 -1.05 -12.67
N GLY A 4 -0.48 -1.61 -12.97
CA GLY A 4 -1.57 -0.89 -13.64
C GLY A 4 -2.26 0.17 -12.77
N SER A 5 -2.20 0.08 -11.44
CA SER A 5 -2.89 1.04 -10.56
C SER A 5 -2.22 2.41 -10.47
N LEU A 6 -1.04 2.57 -11.07
CA LEU A 6 -0.26 3.81 -11.04
C LEU A 6 -0.76 4.87 -12.04
N CYS A 7 -1.26 4.42 -13.20
CA CYS A 7 -1.54 5.28 -14.36
C CYS A 7 -3.04 5.44 -14.64
N TRP A 8 -3.90 4.69 -13.94
CA TRP A 8 -5.33 4.64 -14.19
C TRP A 8 -6.14 4.96 -12.93
N ALA A 9 -7.36 5.48 -13.11
CA ALA A 9 -8.30 5.71 -12.02
C ALA A 9 -8.77 4.36 -11.46
N VAL A 10 -8.28 3.98 -10.28
CA VAL A 10 -8.68 2.75 -9.61
C VAL A 10 -10.10 2.92 -9.08
N ASN A 11 -11.04 2.11 -9.57
CA ASN A 11 -12.38 2.04 -9.00
C ASN A 11 -12.39 1.21 -7.71
N CYS A 12 -13.32 1.51 -6.81
CA CYS A 12 -13.56 0.74 -5.58
C CYS A 12 -13.81 -0.75 -5.85
N VAL A 13 -14.44 -1.09 -6.98
CA VAL A 13 -14.64 -2.48 -7.41
C VAL A 13 -13.30 -3.19 -7.69
N HIS A 14 -12.36 -2.51 -8.34
CA HIS A 14 -11.04 -3.06 -8.60
C HIS A 14 -10.25 -3.25 -7.30
N GLU A 15 -10.32 -2.27 -6.39
CA GLU A 15 -9.71 -2.33 -5.06
C GLU A 15 -10.26 -3.52 -4.24
N GLN A 16 -11.58 -3.73 -4.26
CA GLN A 16 -12.22 -4.87 -3.59
C GLN A 16 -11.79 -6.21 -4.20
N LYS A 17 -11.81 -6.35 -5.53
CA LYS A 17 -11.38 -7.57 -6.21
C LYS A 17 -9.94 -7.93 -5.86
N ILE A 18 -9.03 -6.95 -5.90
CA ILE A 18 -7.63 -7.14 -5.53
C ILE A 18 -7.52 -7.49 -4.03
N GLY A 19 -8.31 -6.86 -3.16
CA GLY A 19 -8.36 -7.17 -1.73
C GLY A 19 -8.82 -8.61 -1.43
N VAL A 20 -9.76 -9.14 -2.20
CA VAL A 20 -10.20 -10.54 -2.09
C VAL A 20 -9.08 -11.49 -2.50
N VAL A 21 -8.39 -11.21 -3.61
CA VAL A 21 -7.24 -12.00 -4.06
C VAL A 21 -6.11 -11.97 -3.03
N GLU A 22 -5.77 -10.78 -2.51
CA GLU A 22 -4.79 -10.62 -1.42
C GLU A 22 -5.18 -11.50 -0.23
N MET A 23 -6.40 -11.38 0.27
CA MET A 23 -6.84 -12.16 1.44
C MET A 23 -6.82 -13.67 1.19
N ARG A 24 -7.19 -14.12 -0.01
CA ARG A 24 -7.09 -15.53 -0.38
C ARG A 24 -5.64 -16.02 -0.34
N MET A 25 -4.71 -15.25 -0.89
CA MET A 25 -3.28 -15.57 -0.86
C MET A 25 -2.72 -15.57 0.56
N LEU A 26 -3.04 -14.56 1.38
CA LEU A 26 -2.57 -14.47 2.77
C LEU A 26 -3.10 -15.62 3.64
N ARG A 27 -4.36 -16.01 3.46
CA ARG A 27 -4.94 -17.17 4.16
C ARG A 27 -4.29 -18.46 3.74
N TRP A 28 -4.09 -18.66 2.42
CA TRP A 28 -3.42 -19.85 1.89
C TRP A 28 -2.00 -20.00 2.45
N MET A 29 -1.22 -18.91 2.49
CA MET A 29 0.13 -18.91 3.08
C MET A 29 0.14 -19.27 4.58
N CYS A 30 -0.92 -18.94 5.32
CA CYS A 30 -1.04 -19.28 6.74
C CYS A 30 -1.77 -20.61 7.00
N GLY A 31 -2.16 -21.35 5.94
CA GLY A 31 -2.94 -22.59 6.08
C GLY A 31 -4.36 -22.38 6.59
N HIS A 32 -4.90 -21.16 6.52
CA HIS A 32 -6.21 -20.84 7.04
C HIS A 32 -7.32 -21.15 6.03
N THR A 33 -8.34 -21.87 6.49
CA THR A 33 -9.52 -22.21 5.69
C THR A 33 -10.72 -21.35 6.07
N GLY A 34 -11.81 -21.44 5.30
CA GLY A 34 -13.06 -20.73 5.61
C GLY A 34 -13.71 -21.19 6.92
N LEU A 35 -13.40 -22.40 7.39
CA LEU A 35 -13.94 -22.98 8.63
C LEU A 35 -13.37 -22.30 9.88
N ASP A 36 -12.16 -21.75 9.79
CA ASP A 36 -11.48 -21.13 10.93
C ASP A 36 -12.20 -19.85 11.42
N LYS A 37 -13.07 -19.26 10.59
CA LYS A 37 -13.81 -18.01 10.87
C LYS A 37 -12.94 -16.86 11.41
N ILE A 38 -11.65 -16.87 11.09
CA ILE A 38 -10.69 -15.84 11.52
C ILE A 38 -11.00 -14.53 10.80
N ARG A 39 -10.97 -13.41 11.53
CA ARG A 39 -11.13 -12.07 10.96
C ARG A 39 -9.97 -11.70 10.01
N ASN A 40 -10.27 -10.97 8.94
CA ASN A 40 -9.26 -10.58 7.94
C ASN A 40 -8.15 -9.70 8.54
N GLU A 41 -8.51 -8.88 9.52
CA GLU A 41 -7.60 -8.00 10.26
C GLU A 41 -6.56 -8.84 11.02
N SER A 42 -7.00 -9.91 11.71
CA SER A 42 -6.12 -10.82 12.44
C SER A 42 -5.10 -11.51 11.54
N VAL A 43 -5.50 -11.92 10.32
CA VAL A 43 -4.58 -12.52 9.34
C VAL A 43 -3.52 -11.50 8.92
N ARG A 44 -3.92 -10.27 8.61
CA ARG A 44 -3.00 -9.18 8.24
C ARG A 44 -2.04 -8.82 9.37
N ASP A 45 -2.54 -8.77 10.60
CA ASP A 45 -1.73 -8.47 11.79
C ASP A 45 -0.71 -9.56 12.10
N LYS A 46 -1.07 -10.83 11.87
CA LYS A 46 -0.18 -11.98 12.05
C LYS A 46 1.00 -11.96 11.08
N ILE A 47 0.74 -11.57 9.82
CA ILE A 47 1.76 -11.49 8.76
C ILE A 47 2.50 -10.14 8.77
N GLY A 48 1.87 -9.10 9.33
CA GLY A 48 2.41 -7.73 9.36
C GLY A 48 2.28 -7.00 8.02
N VAL A 49 1.21 -7.27 7.26
CA VAL A 49 0.97 -6.69 5.93
C VAL A 49 -0.08 -5.59 6.02
N ALA A 50 0.23 -4.40 5.48
CA ALA A 50 -0.74 -3.33 5.34
C ALA A 50 -1.76 -3.66 4.23
N PRO A 51 -3.03 -3.23 4.34
CA PRO A 51 -4.05 -3.49 3.32
C PRO A 51 -3.61 -3.05 1.92
N ILE A 52 -3.91 -3.86 0.89
CA ILE A 52 -3.50 -3.57 -0.50
C ILE A 52 -4.01 -2.22 -1.00
N ALA A 53 -5.21 -1.83 -0.59
CA ALA A 53 -5.79 -0.50 -0.77
C ALA A 53 -4.79 0.64 -0.47
N LYS A 54 -4.12 0.52 0.67
CA LYS A 54 -3.15 1.50 1.16
C LYS A 54 -1.90 1.53 0.28
N LYS A 55 -1.42 0.34 -0.12
CA LYS A 55 -0.30 0.18 -1.05
C LYS A 55 -0.58 0.77 -2.42
N MET A 56 -1.81 0.65 -2.91
CA MET A 56 -2.24 1.23 -4.18
C MET A 56 -2.18 2.76 -4.14
N ARG A 57 -2.72 3.38 -3.09
CA ARG A 57 -2.65 4.83 -2.89
C ARG A 57 -1.23 5.34 -2.79
N GLU A 58 -0.40 4.67 -2.00
CA GLU A 58 1.02 5.01 -1.87
C GLU A 58 1.74 4.94 -3.20
N ALA A 59 1.51 3.89 -3.98
CA ALA A 59 2.11 3.70 -5.29
C ALA A 59 1.67 4.83 -6.25
N LEU A 60 0.37 5.17 -6.26
CA LEU A 60 -0.18 6.28 -7.04
C LEU A 60 0.48 7.61 -6.68
N LEU A 61 0.56 7.95 -5.39
CA LEU A 61 1.19 9.18 -4.91
C LEU A 61 2.69 9.19 -5.23
N ARG A 62 3.39 8.07 -5.02
CA ARG A 62 4.81 7.94 -5.40
C ARG A 62 5.04 8.24 -6.88
N TRP A 63 4.15 7.74 -7.75
CA TRP A 63 4.19 8.03 -9.18
C TRP A 63 3.88 9.50 -9.46
N PHE A 64 2.83 10.06 -8.88
CA PHE A 64 2.49 11.49 -9.03
C PHE A 64 3.65 12.40 -8.64
N GLY A 65 4.27 12.16 -7.48
CA GLY A 65 5.45 12.91 -7.05
C GLY A 65 6.62 12.77 -8.02
N HIS A 66 6.80 11.59 -8.64
CA HIS A 66 7.79 11.42 -9.71
C HIS A 66 7.45 12.30 -10.92
N VAL A 67 6.20 12.30 -11.40
CA VAL A 67 5.74 13.11 -12.53
C VAL A 67 5.93 14.61 -12.26
N GLN A 68 5.52 15.09 -11.09
CA GLN A 68 5.60 16.50 -10.69
C GLN A 68 7.03 17.05 -10.66
N ARG A 69 8.01 16.18 -10.37
CA ARG A 69 9.43 16.54 -10.31
C ARG A 69 10.15 16.50 -11.66
N ARG A 70 9.49 16.05 -12.74
CA ARG A 70 10.06 16.09 -14.09
C ARG A 70 9.97 17.50 -14.67
N PRO A 71 10.91 17.91 -15.53
CA PRO A 71 10.82 19.18 -16.23
C PRO A 71 9.56 19.22 -17.09
N LEU A 72 9.03 20.41 -17.35
CA LEU A 72 7.81 20.61 -18.15
C LEU A 72 7.94 20.03 -19.57
N GLU A 73 9.16 20.01 -20.12
CA GLU A 73 9.46 19.43 -21.43
C GLU A 73 9.40 17.89 -21.46
N ALA A 74 9.40 17.23 -20.30
CA ALA A 74 9.31 15.78 -20.25
C ALA A 74 7.95 15.33 -20.81
N PRO A 75 7.91 14.34 -21.72
CA PRO A 75 6.65 13.85 -22.31
C PRO A 75 5.58 13.49 -21.27
N VAL A 76 5.98 12.85 -20.18
CA VAL A 76 5.07 12.46 -19.09
C VAL A 76 4.43 13.67 -18.40
N ARG A 77 5.17 14.77 -18.25
CA ARG A 77 4.69 16.02 -17.64
C ARG A 77 3.78 16.79 -18.60
N ARG A 78 4.09 16.79 -19.90
CA ARG A 78 3.24 17.36 -20.95
C ARG A 78 1.90 16.64 -21.05
N CYS A 79 1.88 15.31 -21.00
CA CYS A 79 0.63 14.55 -21.02
C CYS A 79 -0.28 14.88 -19.83
N GLU A 80 0.29 15.07 -18.64
CA GLU A 80 -0.45 15.43 -17.43
C GLU A 80 -1.09 16.83 -17.54
N SER A 81 -0.35 17.82 -18.07
CA SER A 81 -0.89 19.17 -18.28
C SER A 81 -1.99 19.22 -19.34
N LEU A 82 -1.90 18.39 -20.39
CA LEU A 82 -2.91 18.30 -21.47
C LEU A 82 -4.24 17.71 -20.97
N VAL A 83 -4.20 16.75 -20.05
CA VAL A 83 -5.39 16.06 -19.50
C VAL A 83 -6.25 16.99 -18.62
N THR A 84 -5.71 18.12 -18.17
CA THR A 84 -6.42 19.10 -17.33
C THR A 84 -7.41 19.98 -18.11
N ARG A 85 -7.35 19.98 -19.46
CA ARG A 85 -8.35 20.70 -20.27
C ARG A 85 -9.71 19.99 -20.16
N HIS A 86 -10.75 20.74 -19.78
CA HIS A 86 -12.11 20.23 -19.57
C HIS A 86 -12.73 19.75 -20.90
N VAL A 87 -12.50 18.49 -21.26
CA VAL A 87 -13.12 17.87 -22.44
C VAL A 87 -14.50 17.32 -22.05
N LYS A 88 -15.55 17.72 -22.79
CA LYS A 88 -16.90 17.12 -22.66
C LYS A 88 -16.80 15.61 -22.86
N ARG A 89 -17.29 14.83 -21.88
CA ARG A 89 -17.14 13.37 -21.88
C ARG A 89 -18.30 12.71 -22.64
N GLY A 90 -17.98 11.78 -23.54
CA GLY A 90 -18.96 10.94 -24.22
C GLY A 90 -19.59 9.89 -23.30
N ARG A 91 -20.74 9.35 -23.70
CA ARG A 91 -21.45 8.27 -22.98
C ARG A 91 -20.54 7.02 -22.88
N GLY A 92 -20.53 6.36 -21.71
CA GLY A 92 -19.78 5.11 -21.46
C GLY A 92 -18.35 5.27 -20.92
N ARG A 93 -17.76 6.47 -20.93
CA ARG A 93 -16.43 6.70 -20.36
C ARG A 93 -16.49 6.72 -18.82
N PRO A 94 -15.53 6.11 -18.10
CA PRO A 94 -15.45 6.20 -16.66
C PRO A 94 -15.49 7.65 -16.16
N ILE A 95 -16.36 7.93 -15.18
CA ILE A 95 -16.57 9.27 -14.63
C ILE A 95 -15.33 9.75 -13.86
N LYS A 96 -14.62 8.83 -13.19
CA LYS A 96 -13.44 9.17 -12.37
C LYS A 96 -12.21 9.35 -13.24
N THR A 97 -11.56 10.51 -13.14
CA THR A 97 -10.24 10.71 -13.74
C THR A 97 -9.11 10.32 -12.81
N TRP A 98 -7.94 10.07 -13.38
CA TRP A 98 -6.72 9.85 -12.62
C TRP A 98 -6.40 11.06 -11.73
N ASN A 99 -6.54 12.29 -12.25
CA ASN A 99 -6.36 13.51 -11.46
C ASN A 99 -7.34 13.64 -10.28
N GLU A 100 -8.63 13.33 -10.49
CA GLU A 100 -9.61 13.28 -9.39
C GLU A 100 -9.24 12.21 -8.34
N THR A 101 -8.70 11.07 -8.78
CA THR A 101 -8.25 9.99 -7.88
C THR A 101 -7.04 10.44 -7.05
N VAL A 102 -6.04 11.06 -7.69
CA VAL A 102 -4.86 11.61 -7.01
C VAL A 102 -5.27 12.67 -5.99
N ARG A 103 -6.15 13.62 -6.35
CA ARG A 103 -6.64 14.64 -5.41
C ARG A 103 -7.34 14.02 -4.20
N LYS A 104 -8.18 13.01 -4.42
CA LYS A 104 -8.84 12.28 -3.34
C LYS A 104 -7.84 11.59 -2.41
N ASP A 105 -6.83 10.93 -2.97
CA ASP A 105 -5.81 10.22 -2.18
C ASP A 105 -4.89 11.18 -1.42
N MET A 106 -4.61 12.36 -1.99
CA MET A 106 -3.93 13.46 -1.31
C MET A 106 -4.73 13.99 -0.14
N MET A 107 -6.04 14.23 -0.32
CA MET A 107 -6.94 14.63 0.76
C MET A 107 -6.97 13.60 1.88
N TYR A 108 -7.10 12.31 1.52
CA TYR A 108 -7.10 11.21 2.50
C TYR A 108 -5.78 11.15 3.29
N SER A 109 -4.66 11.48 2.65
CA SER A 109 -3.33 11.44 3.26
C SER A 109 -2.92 12.75 3.95
N GLY A 110 -3.73 13.81 3.82
CA GLY A 110 -3.40 15.16 4.32
C GLY A 110 -2.16 15.76 3.66
N ILE A 111 -1.92 15.47 2.38
CA ILE A 111 -0.76 15.94 1.62
C ILE A 111 -1.18 17.01 0.62
N SER A 112 -0.42 18.12 0.56
CA SER A 112 -0.63 19.19 -0.43
C SER A 112 0.30 19.01 -1.64
N GLU A 113 -0.14 19.46 -2.82
CA GLU A 113 0.65 19.40 -4.06
C GLU A 113 1.98 20.16 -3.94
N ILE A 114 2.03 21.25 -3.17
CA ILE A 114 3.24 22.06 -2.94
C ILE A 114 4.35 21.24 -2.26
N MET A 115 3.97 20.25 -1.44
CA MET A 115 4.89 19.36 -0.72
C MET A 115 5.59 18.36 -1.65
N THR A 116 5.20 18.24 -2.92
CA THR A 116 5.86 17.35 -3.90
C THR A 116 7.30 17.78 -4.21
N LYS A 117 7.62 19.07 -4.00
CA LYS A 117 8.94 19.65 -4.25
C LYS A 117 9.97 19.23 -3.19
N ASP A 118 9.56 19.09 -1.94
CA ASP A 118 10.41 18.57 -0.87
C ASP A 118 10.36 17.04 -0.83
N MET A 119 11.44 16.39 -1.28
CA MET A 119 11.53 14.94 -1.35
C MET A 119 11.54 14.28 0.02
N ALA A 120 12.12 14.92 1.05
CA ALA A 120 12.21 14.36 2.39
C ALA A 120 10.82 14.37 3.05
N GLN A 121 10.13 15.51 2.97
CA GLN A 121 8.77 15.65 3.47
C GLN A 121 7.79 14.73 2.70
N TRP A 122 7.95 14.61 1.37
CA TRP A 122 7.14 13.72 0.54
C TRP A 122 7.31 12.25 0.93
N ARG A 123 8.57 11.77 1.04
CA ARG A 123 8.87 10.39 1.44
C ARG A 123 8.33 10.09 2.83
N GLN A 124 8.53 10.99 3.79
CA GLN A 124 8.08 10.77 5.16
C GLN A 124 6.56 10.61 5.24
N ARG A 125 5.78 11.38 4.47
CA ARG A 125 4.31 11.29 4.49
C ARG A 125 3.77 10.11 3.70
N VAL A 126 4.35 9.83 2.53
CA VAL A 126 3.90 8.72 1.67
C VAL A 126 4.29 7.35 2.26
N HIS A 127 5.44 7.23 2.92
CA HIS A 127 5.91 5.96 3.51
C HIS A 127 5.57 5.76 5.00
N ARG A 128 5.10 6.81 5.71
CA ARG A 128 4.78 6.81 7.16
C ARG A 128 4.13 5.52 7.64
N ASP A 129 3.18 5.08 6.84
CA ASP A 129 2.25 4.02 7.15
C ASP A 129 2.77 2.60 6.89
N LEU A 130 3.72 2.45 5.98
CA LEU A 130 4.42 1.19 5.76
C LEU A 130 5.54 0.96 6.74
N ASP A 131 6.22 2.04 7.13
CA ASP A 131 7.31 1.97 8.09
C ASP A 131 6.79 1.55 9.47
N LEU A 132 5.56 1.93 9.82
CA LEU A 132 4.86 1.40 11.01
C LEU A 132 4.53 -0.10 10.90
N ALA A 133 4.08 -0.59 9.74
CA ALA A 133 3.81 -2.02 9.56
C ALA A 133 5.11 -2.86 9.53
N ARG A 134 6.16 -2.36 8.88
CA ARG A 134 7.48 -2.99 8.75
C ARG A 134 8.28 -2.94 10.06
N SER A 135 8.13 -1.90 10.87
CA SER A 135 8.72 -1.83 12.22
C SER A 135 7.99 -2.76 13.19
N ARG A 136 6.66 -2.87 13.13
CA ARG A 136 5.86 -3.85 13.91
C ARG A 136 6.20 -5.30 13.59
N SER A 137 6.47 -5.64 12.32
CA SER A 137 6.91 -6.99 11.97
C SER A 137 8.35 -7.27 12.43
N ARG A 138 9.27 -6.31 12.28
CA ARG A 138 10.66 -6.43 12.79
C ARG A 138 10.75 -6.55 14.30
N SER A 139 9.97 -5.78 15.07
CA SER A 139 9.94 -5.90 16.54
C SER A 139 9.35 -7.23 17.00
N ARG A 140 8.28 -7.72 16.35
CA ARG A 140 7.70 -9.05 16.63
C ARG A 140 8.63 -10.21 16.29
N SER A 141 9.38 -10.14 15.19
CA SER A 141 10.40 -11.15 14.87
C SER A 141 11.51 -11.20 15.91
N ARG A 142 11.92 -10.04 16.47
CA ARG A 142 12.88 -9.98 17.60
C ARG A 142 12.30 -10.52 18.91
N SER A 143 11.04 -10.22 19.24
CA SER A 143 10.40 -10.80 20.43
C SER A 143 10.20 -12.32 20.30
N ARG A 144 9.89 -12.83 19.10
CA ARG A 144 9.76 -14.27 18.83
C ARG A 144 11.10 -15.02 18.79
N SER A 145 12.17 -14.39 18.30
CA SER A 145 13.50 -15.01 18.39
C SER A 145 13.89 -15.22 19.84
N LEU A 146 13.61 -14.25 20.72
CA LEU A 146 13.86 -14.36 22.16
C LEU A 146 12.97 -15.42 22.84
N SER A 147 11.76 -15.69 22.35
CA SER A 147 10.90 -16.76 22.91
C SER A 147 11.33 -18.16 22.44
N ILE A 148 11.73 -18.30 21.18
CA ILE A 148 12.16 -19.58 20.60
C ILE A 148 13.55 -19.97 21.12
N THR A 149 14.49 -19.03 21.26
CA THR A 149 15.79 -19.31 21.88
C THR A 149 15.66 -19.65 23.36
N ASN A 150 14.72 -19.03 24.09
CA ASN A 150 14.47 -19.35 25.49
C ASN A 150 13.81 -20.72 25.68
N LEU A 151 12.93 -21.16 24.77
CA LEU A 151 12.44 -22.55 24.78
C LEU A 151 13.56 -23.55 24.45
N PHE A 152 14.44 -23.22 23.52
CA PHE A 152 15.58 -24.09 23.17
C PHE A 152 16.59 -24.22 24.33
N PHE A 153 16.89 -23.12 25.02
CA PHE A 153 17.77 -23.13 26.20
C PHE A 153 17.15 -23.88 27.40
N SER A 154 15.83 -23.74 27.62
CA SER A 154 15.14 -24.42 28.72
C SER A 154 14.99 -25.93 28.49
N ILE A 155 14.83 -26.36 27.23
CA ILE A 155 14.78 -27.80 26.87
C ILE A 155 16.18 -28.45 26.95
N MET A 156 17.25 -27.74 26.60
CA MET A 156 18.62 -28.28 26.71
C MET A 156 19.15 -28.35 28.14
N GLN A 157 18.64 -27.58 29.10
CA GLN A 157 19.01 -27.72 30.52
C GLN A 157 18.30 -28.88 31.24
N PHE A 158 17.23 -29.45 30.66
CA PHE A 158 16.45 -30.52 31.30
C PHE A 158 16.84 -31.95 30.88
N GLN A 159 17.85 -32.10 30.02
CA GLN A 159 18.38 -33.42 29.58
C GLN A 159 19.82 -33.70 30.04
N SER A 160 20.28 -33.06 31.12
CA SER A 160 21.61 -33.31 31.71
C SER A 160 21.56 -33.83 33.15
N PHE A 161 20.54 -34.61 33.48
CA PHE A 161 20.53 -35.50 34.65
C PHE A 161 19.92 -36.85 34.29
#